data_AF-A0A8T3XT70-F1
#
_entry.id   AF-A0A8T3XT70-F1
#
_cell.length_a   1.000
_cell.length_b   1.000
_cell.length_c   1.000
_cell.angle_alpha   90.00
_cell.angle_beta   90.00
_cell.angle_gamma   90.00
#
_symmetry.space_group_name_H-M   'P 1'
#
loop_
_entity.id
_entity.type
_entity.pdbx_description
1 polymer ?
#
loop_
_entity_poly.entity_id
_entity_poly.type
_entity_poly.pdbx_seq_one_letter_code
_entity_poly.pdbx_strand_id
1 'polypeptide(L)'
;IGYTLHAIILQLKLTIGGRSVRRIIQISEIAGLDDKTGEILLNDVFNWNPSTDKHVFSGRSILFDKISDRYGIPPDQVSYELNKRKTALNWMLNNDIRKYKDVSATIMEFYADPDRFYERKRMLV
;
A
#
# COMPACT_ATOMS: atom_id res chain seq x y z
N ILE A 1 17.50 16.17 8.97
CA ILE A 1 16.24 16.93 8.75
C ILE A 1 15.14 15.91 8.53
N GLY A 2 14.15 15.83 9.41
CA GLY A 2 13.04 14.88 9.28
C GLY A 2 11.93 15.50 8.45
N TYR A 3 11.68 14.99 7.25
CA TYR A 3 10.53 15.41 6.45
C TYR A 3 9.24 14.96 7.17
N THR A 4 8.28 15.87 7.35
CA THR A 4 7.00 15.57 8.01
C THR A 4 6.04 14.81 7.10
N LEU A 5 6.14 15.04 5.78
CA LEU A 5 5.39 14.33 4.75
C LEU A 5 6.22 13.16 4.19
N HIS A 6 5.59 11.99 4.04
CA HIS A 6 6.26 10.74 3.66
C HIS A 6 5.83 10.22 2.29
N ALA A 7 4.53 10.31 1.98
CA ALA A 7 3.97 9.83 0.71
C ALA A 7 2.86 10.76 0.20
N ILE A 8 2.71 10.80 -1.11
CA ILE A 8 1.71 11.55 -1.87
C ILE A 8 0.94 10.55 -2.73
N ILE A 9 -0.39 10.64 -2.70
CA ILE A 9 -1.28 9.78 -3.48
C ILE A 9 -2.07 10.66 -4.43
N LEU A 10 -1.89 10.46 -5.74
CA LEU A 10 -2.62 11.18 -6.77
C LEU A 10 -3.80 10.33 -7.27
N GLN A 11 -5.01 10.85 -7.10
CA GLN A 11 -6.24 10.20 -7.58
C GLN A 11 -6.90 11.03 -8.67
N LEU A 12 -7.27 10.38 -9.77
CA LEU A 12 -8.04 10.99 -10.86
C LEU A 12 -9.43 10.38 -10.97
N LYS A 13 -10.39 11.21 -11.41
CA LYS A 13 -11.69 10.78 -11.92
C LYS A 13 -11.62 10.78 -13.45
N LEU A 14 -11.89 9.62 -14.06
CA LEU A 14 -11.80 9.39 -15.50
C LEU A 14 -13.13 8.85 -16.01
N THR A 15 -13.36 8.92 -17.32
CA THR A 15 -14.48 8.26 -17.99
C THR A 15 -13.94 7.11 -18.83
N ILE A 16 -14.25 5.88 -18.45
CA ILE A 16 -13.84 4.66 -19.17
C ILE A 16 -15.10 3.87 -19.53
N GLY A 17 -15.28 3.56 -20.82
CA GLY A 17 -16.48 2.85 -21.30
C GLY A 17 -17.80 3.55 -20.96
N GLY A 18 -17.81 4.89 -21.02
CA GLY A 18 -18.99 5.70 -20.68
C GLY A 18 -19.33 5.77 -19.18
N ARG A 19 -18.52 5.16 -18.31
CA ARG A 19 -18.72 5.18 -16.86
C ARG A 19 -17.65 6.01 -16.18
N SER A 20 -18.08 6.79 -15.18
CA SER A 20 -17.16 7.52 -14.31
C SER A 20 -16.45 6.54 -13.38
N VAL A 21 -15.13 6.51 -13.44
CA VAL A 21 -14.26 5.71 -12.58
C VAL A 21 -13.28 6.61 -11.83
N ARG A 22 -12.80 6.16 -10.67
CA ARG A 22 -11.68 6.79 -9.98
C ARG A 22 -10.50 5.82 -9.95
N ARG A 23 -9.29 6.34 -10.17
CA ARG A 23 -8.03 5.57 -10.14
C ARG A 23 -7.00 6.35 -9.36
N ILE A 24 -6.25 5.66 -8.52
CA ILE A 24 -4.98 6.18 -7.99
C ILE A 24 -3.99 6.03 -9.14
N ILE A 25 -3.52 7.15 -9.70
CA ILE A 25 -2.65 7.10 -10.87
C ILE A 25 -1.18 7.01 -10.50
N GLN A 26 -0.83 7.52 -9.31
CA GLN A 26 0.55 7.58 -8.84
C GLN A 26 0.57 7.59 -7.31
N ILE A 27 1.50 6.84 -6.74
CA ILE A 27 1.88 6.90 -5.32
C ILE A 27 3.37 7.21 -5.29
N SER A 28 3.75 8.35 -4.71
CA SER A 28 5.13 8.81 -4.62
C SER A 28 5.56 8.97 -3.17
N GLU A 29 6.80 8.63 -2.87
CA GLU A 29 7.43 8.86 -1.58
C GLU A 29 8.38 10.05 -1.67
N ILE A 30 8.50 10.81 -0.58
CA ILE A 30 9.48 11.89 -0.51
C ILE A 30 10.85 11.30 -0.20
N ALA A 31 11.74 11.37 -1.17
CA ALA A 31 13.13 10.93 -1.05
C ALA A 31 13.99 12.01 -0.39
N GLY A 32 13.75 13.28 -0.73
CA GLY A 32 14.47 14.41 -0.15
C GLY A 32 14.20 15.74 -0.85
N LEU A 33 15.10 16.69 -0.64
CA LEU A 33 15.17 17.95 -1.38
C LEU A 33 16.51 17.99 -2.09
N ASP A 34 16.52 18.49 -3.33
CA ASP A 34 17.75 18.86 -4.00
C ASP A 34 18.25 20.19 -3.41
N ASP A 35 19.41 20.17 -2.75
CA ASP A 35 19.96 21.34 -2.05
C ASP A 35 20.38 22.48 -2.99
N LYS A 36 20.52 22.24 -4.31
CA LYS A 36 20.91 23.24 -5.30
C LYS A 36 19.71 23.92 -5.93
N THR A 37 18.69 23.14 -6.29
CA THR A 37 17.51 23.64 -7.01
C THR A 37 16.33 23.93 -6.08
N GLY A 38 16.31 23.34 -4.88
CA GLY A 38 15.17 23.38 -3.96
C GLY A 38 14.02 22.46 -4.38
N GLU A 39 14.21 21.61 -5.38
CA GLU A 39 13.17 20.70 -5.88
C GLU A 39 12.97 19.51 -4.95
N ILE A 40 11.73 19.04 -4.85
CA ILE A 40 11.39 17.83 -4.09
C ILE A 40 11.76 16.61 -4.93
N LEU A 41 12.63 15.77 -4.38
CA LEU A 41 12.96 14.48 -4.96
C LEU A 41 11.92 13.45 -4.55
N LEU A 42 11.28 12.84 -5.55
CA LEU A 42 10.23 11.83 -5.37
C LEU A 42 10.71 10.45 -5.82
N ASN A 43 10.27 9.43 -5.11
CA ASN A 43 10.35 8.03 -5.52
C ASN A 43 8.94 7.54 -5.89
N ASP A 44 8.66 7.36 -7.18
CA ASP A 44 7.38 6.85 -7.63
C ASP A 44 7.30 5.33 -7.39
N VAL A 45 6.47 4.95 -6.41
CA VAL A 45 6.36 3.58 -5.91
C VAL A 45 5.35 2.77 -6.70
N PHE A 46 4.20 3.38 -7.00
CA PHE A 46 3.15 2.76 -7.81
C PHE A 46 2.71 3.71 -8.90
N ASN A 47 2.57 3.17 -10.11
CA ASN A 47 2.02 3.89 -11.26
C ASN A 47 0.88 3.08 -11.88
N TRP A 48 -0.18 3.75 -12.31
CA TRP A 48 -1.28 3.13 -13.05
C TRP A 48 -0.97 3.07 -14.54
N ASN A 49 -1.09 1.89 -15.14
CA ASN A 49 -1.01 1.70 -16.58
C ASN A 49 -2.41 1.80 -17.20
N PRO A 50 -2.73 2.88 -17.95
CA PRO A 50 -4.04 3.07 -18.55
C PRO A 50 -4.42 2.00 -19.58
N SER A 51 -3.44 1.43 -20.29
CA SER A 51 -3.72 0.45 -21.34
C SER A 51 -4.17 -0.90 -20.80
N THR A 52 -3.75 -1.27 -19.58
CA THR A 52 -4.09 -2.55 -18.95
C THR A 52 -4.99 -2.41 -17.73
N ASP A 53 -5.31 -1.17 -17.32
CA ASP A 53 -6.02 -0.82 -16.09
C ASP A 53 -5.42 -1.47 -14.83
N LYS A 54 -4.08 -1.53 -14.75
CA LYS A 54 -3.34 -2.17 -13.66
C LYS A 54 -2.36 -1.21 -13.00
N HIS A 55 -2.15 -1.38 -11.70
CA HIS A 55 -1.09 -0.69 -10.97
C HIS A 55 0.20 -1.50 -11.06
N VAL A 56 1.30 -0.83 -11.35
CA VAL A 56 2.65 -1.41 -11.44
C VAL A 56 3.46 -0.88 -10.26
N PHE A 57 4.05 -1.80 -9.50
CA PHE A 57 4.99 -1.47 -8.42
C PHE A 57 6.39 -1.25 -9.03
N SER A 58 7.09 -0.21 -8.59
CA SER A 58 8.44 0.11 -9.07
C SER A 58 9.51 -0.88 -8.58
N GLY A 59 9.19 -1.70 -7.58
CA GLY A 59 10.12 -2.66 -6.98
C GLY A 59 10.88 -2.11 -5.76
N ARG A 60 10.78 -0.80 -5.47
CA ARG A 60 11.51 -0.18 -4.36
C ARG A 60 10.66 0.85 -3.61
N SER A 61 10.73 0.81 -2.28
CA SER A 61 10.11 1.77 -1.38
C SER A 61 11.13 2.25 -0.35
N ILE A 62 11.35 3.56 -0.30
CA ILE A 62 12.15 4.24 0.72
C ILE A 62 11.47 4.12 2.09
N LEU A 63 10.13 4.07 2.12
CA LEU A 63 9.40 3.89 3.38
C LEU A 63 9.58 2.48 3.94
N PHE A 64 9.70 1.45 3.11
CA PHE A 64 10.01 0.10 3.58
C PHE A 64 11.41 0.03 4.19
N ASP A 65 12.41 0.66 3.58
CA ASP A 65 13.76 0.79 4.15
C ASP A 65 13.69 1.51 5.52
N LYS A 66 12.95 2.63 5.62
CA LYS A 66 12.76 3.35 6.89
C LYS A 66 12.04 2.53 7.97
N ILE A 67 11.09 1.66 7.59
CA ILE A 67 10.41 0.74 8.51
C ILE A 67 11.39 -0.34 8.98
N SER A 68 12.15 -0.93 8.06
CA SER A 68 13.21 -1.89 8.35
C SER A 68 14.18 -1.33 9.39
N ASP A 69 14.72 -0.13 9.15
CA ASP A 69 15.64 0.56 10.07
C ASP A 69 14.99 0.88 11.42
N ARG A 70 13.77 1.42 11.42
CA ARG A 70 13.07 1.83 12.65
C ARG A 70 12.82 0.66 13.60
N TYR A 71 12.45 -0.49 13.05
CA TYR A 71 12.10 -1.67 13.84
C TYR A 71 13.24 -2.69 13.96
N GLY A 72 14.38 -2.44 13.30
CA GLY A 72 15.52 -3.36 13.30
C GLY A 72 15.21 -4.72 12.67
N ILE A 73 14.27 -4.75 11.72
CA ILE A 73 13.85 -5.98 11.03
C ILE A 73 14.42 -6.00 9.61
N PRO A 74 14.75 -7.17 9.04
CA PRO A 74 15.32 -7.22 7.71
C PRO A 74 14.26 -6.91 6.62
N PRO A 75 14.68 -6.45 5.41
CA PRO A 75 13.74 -6.03 4.35
C PRO A 75 12.78 -7.12 3.86
N ASP A 76 13.20 -8.37 3.93
CA ASP A 76 12.36 -9.54 3.64
C ASP A 76 11.23 -9.70 4.67
N GLN A 77 11.47 -9.40 5.95
CA GLN A 77 10.43 -9.37 6.97
C GLN A 77 9.40 -8.26 6.71
N VAL A 78 9.84 -7.08 6.25
CA VAL A 78 8.91 -6.01 5.84
C VAL A 78 8.03 -6.47 4.67
N SER A 79 8.64 -7.13 3.69
CA SER A 79 7.94 -7.68 2.52
C SER A 79 6.96 -8.79 2.90
N TYR A 80 7.34 -9.65 3.85
CA TYR A 80 6.49 -10.69 4.42
C TYR A 80 5.26 -10.09 5.11
N GLU A 81 5.44 -9.10 5.98
CA GLU A 81 4.34 -8.41 6.67
C GLU A 81 3.42 -7.68 5.69
N LEU A 82 3.98 -7.08 4.62
CA LEU A 82 3.19 -6.47 3.55
C LEU A 82 2.31 -7.51 2.84
N ASN A 83 2.87 -8.67 2.50
CA ASN A 83 2.12 -9.77 1.89
C ASN A 83 1.04 -10.31 2.84
N LYS A 84 1.34 -10.46 4.13
CA LYS A 84 0.37 -10.87 5.15
C LYS A 84 -0.82 -9.89 5.22
N ARG A 85 -0.58 -8.59 5.11
CA ARG A 85 -1.68 -7.60 5.06
C ARG A 85 -2.45 -7.68 3.74
N LYS A 86 -1.75 -7.81 2.61
CA LYS A 86 -2.36 -7.97 1.28
C LYS A 86 -3.26 -9.20 1.21
N THR A 87 -2.82 -10.34 1.73
CA THR A 87 -3.59 -11.59 1.74
C THR A 87 -4.85 -11.46 2.60
N ALA A 88 -4.78 -10.80 3.75
CA ALA A 88 -5.97 -10.52 4.57
C ALA A 88 -6.99 -9.63 3.81
N LEU A 89 -6.54 -8.59 3.10
CA LEU A 89 -7.40 -7.76 2.25
C LEU A 89 -8.04 -8.57 1.11
N ASN A 90 -7.26 -9.44 0.45
CA ASN A 90 -7.77 -10.32 -0.61
C ASN A 90 -8.78 -11.33 -0.08
N TRP A 91 -8.58 -11.84 1.14
CA TRP A 91 -9.56 -12.73 1.77
C TRP A 91 -10.89 -12.01 2.01
N MET A 92 -10.87 -10.76 2.49
CA MET A 92 -12.09 -9.94 2.61
C MET A 92 -12.79 -9.76 1.26
N LEU A 93 -12.03 -9.49 0.20
CA LEU A 93 -12.56 -9.38 -1.17
C LEU A 93 -13.25 -10.68 -1.63
N ASN A 94 -12.58 -11.82 -1.44
CA ASN A 94 -13.08 -13.13 -1.86
C ASN A 94 -14.30 -13.61 -1.06
N ASN A 95 -14.49 -13.08 0.15
CA ASN A 95 -15.64 -13.39 1.02
C ASN A 95 -16.72 -12.29 0.98
N ASP A 96 -16.66 -11.39 0.00
CA ASP A 96 -17.62 -10.31 -0.21
C ASP A 96 -17.81 -9.34 0.98
N ILE A 97 -16.76 -9.18 1.80
CA ILE A 97 -16.76 -8.27 2.94
C ILE A 97 -16.49 -6.84 2.44
N ARG A 98 -17.56 -6.08 2.19
CA ARG A 98 -17.49 -4.70 1.64
C ARG A 98 -18.07 -3.62 2.54
N LYS A 99 -18.89 -3.99 3.53
CA LYS A 99 -19.51 -3.02 4.44
C LYS A 99 -18.46 -2.48 5.40
N TYR A 100 -18.44 -1.16 5.57
CA TYR A 100 -17.46 -0.47 6.42
C TYR A 100 -17.28 -1.11 7.81
N LYS A 101 -18.39 -1.43 8.49
CA LYS A 101 -18.34 -2.03 9.84
C LYS A 101 -17.67 -3.40 9.83
N ASP A 102 -17.99 -4.23 8.85
CA ASP A 102 -17.45 -5.60 8.74
C ASP A 102 -15.97 -5.58 8.34
N VAL A 103 -15.59 -4.68 7.43
CA VAL A 103 -14.18 -4.45 7.07
C VAL A 103 -13.38 -3.98 8.28
N SER A 104 -13.89 -2.98 9.01
CA SER A 104 -13.22 -2.46 10.21
C SER A 104 -13.08 -3.54 11.29
N ALA A 105 -14.13 -4.31 11.55
CA ALA A 105 -14.07 -5.42 12.50
C ALA A 105 -13.04 -6.49 12.11
N THR A 106 -12.97 -6.83 10.82
CA THR A 106 -12.01 -7.81 10.29
C THR A 106 -10.57 -7.31 10.41
N ILE A 107 -10.33 -6.02 10.13
CA ILE A 107 -9.02 -5.39 10.32
C ILE A 107 -8.63 -5.39 11.80
N MET A 108 -9.55 -5.08 12.70
CA MET A 108 -9.29 -5.15 14.15
C MET A 108 -8.98 -6.58 14.61
N GLU A 109 -9.69 -7.59 14.09
CA GLU A 109 -9.40 -9.01 14.35
C GLU A 109 -7.97 -9.36 13.90
N PHE A 110 -7.58 -8.95 12.68
CA PHE A 110 -6.23 -9.15 12.16
C PHE A 110 -5.16 -8.48 13.04
N TYR A 111 -5.37 -7.24 13.48
CA TYR A 111 -4.41 -6.54 14.34
C TYR A 111 -4.31 -7.12 15.76
N ALA A 112 -5.38 -7.72 16.29
CA ALA A 112 -5.39 -8.30 17.63
C ALA A 112 -4.54 -9.58 17.70
N ASP A 113 -4.65 -10.44 16.69
CA ASP A 113 -3.87 -11.68 16.59
C ASP A 113 -3.80 -12.15 15.12
N PRO A 114 -2.76 -11.74 14.38
CA PRO A 114 -2.62 -12.10 12.98
C PRO A 114 -2.52 -13.61 12.74
N ASP A 115 -1.91 -14.37 13.64
CA ASP A 115 -1.68 -15.81 13.43
C ASP A 115 -2.99 -16.56 13.62
N ARG A 116 -3.72 -16.27 14.70
CA ARG A 116 -5.07 -16.82 14.92
C ARG A 116 -6.04 -16.39 13.83
N PHE A 117 -5.92 -15.17 13.30
CA PHE A 117 -6.72 -14.72 12.15
C PHE A 117 -6.50 -15.64 10.95
N TYR A 118 -5.25 -15.96 10.62
CA TYR A 118 -4.91 -16.85 9.52
C TYR A 118 -5.40 -18.28 9.74
N GLU A 119 -5.19 -18.83 10.93
CA GLU A 119 -5.65 -20.17 11.30
C GLU A 119 -7.18 -20.31 11.18
N ARG A 120 -7.94 -19.38 11.79
CA ARG A 120 -9.41 -19.43 11.79
C ARG A 120 -10.00 -19.34 10.39
N LYS A 121 -9.39 -18.52 9.52
CA LYS A 121 -9.85 -18.34 8.14
C LYS A 121 -9.20 -19.34 7.16
N ARG A 122 -8.34 -20.24 7.65
CA ARG A 122 -7.60 -21.24 6.87
C ARG A 122 -6.81 -20.62 5.72
N MET A 123 -6.14 -19.52 6.00
CA MET A 123 -5.30 -18.79 5.04
C MET A 123 -3.84 -19.19 5.18
N LEU A 124 -3.10 -19.05 4.08
CA LEU A 124 -1.64 -19.14 4.05
C LEU A 124 -1.10 -17.76 3.68
N VAL A 125 0.06 -17.40 4.22
CA VAL A 125 0.78 -16.19 3.84
C VAL A 125 1.51 -16.41 2.53
#